data_AF-A0A439T689-F1
#
_entry.id   AF-A0A439T689-F1
#
_cell.length_a   1.000
_cell.length_b   1.000
_cell.length_c   1.000
_cell.angle_alpha   90.00
_cell.angle_beta   90.00
_cell.angle_gamma   90.00
#
_symmetry.space_group_name_H-M   'P 1'
#
loop_
_entity.id
_entity.type
_entity.pdbx_description
1 polymer ?
#
loop_
_entity_poly.entity_id
_entity_poly.type
_entity_poly.pdbx_seq_one_letter_code
_entity_poly.pdbx_strand_id
1 'polypeptide(L)'
;MNIFTKAARPEVAAEKSSSAHADHYPRLEDYSPQYAELVSKRAMLLAEGLELFRRSMAVAEELRGTREKSWQPNVTEKAIRVADLLGEPRPEPPRDVAAMTTLEDIESRQRDIDEAVAELDRRIADERMKASAAIREKIAPQYRGLVTDICDRLIELHHAVARYEQFTDNLNARGIAWSGLLAMPCRFAGAQDRSSEVARYLREAADYKFIKSSKIPGAIR
;
A
#
# COMPACT_ATOMS: atom_id res chain seq x y z
N MET A 1 -63.75 4.26 -5.34
CA MET A 1 -63.35 2.88 -5.72
C MET A 1 -61.93 2.95 -6.25
N ASN A 2 -60.95 2.59 -5.42
CA ASN A 2 -59.52 2.60 -5.72
C ASN A 2 -59.13 1.27 -6.36
N ILE A 3 -58.64 1.31 -7.61
CA ILE A 3 -58.08 0.15 -8.30
C ILE A 3 -56.62 0.48 -8.60
N PHE A 4 -55.77 0.42 -7.56
CA PHE A 4 -54.33 0.32 -7.72
C PHE A 4 -53.96 -1.15 -7.53
N THR A 5 -53.93 -1.87 -8.65
CA THR A 5 -53.39 -3.23 -8.74
C THR A 5 -51.89 -3.16 -8.48
N LYS A 6 -51.50 -3.71 -7.33
CA LYS A 6 -50.15 -3.89 -6.82
C LYS A 6 -49.37 -4.78 -7.80
N ALA A 7 -48.60 -4.16 -8.71
CA ALA A 7 -47.67 -4.87 -9.57
C ALA A 7 -46.60 -5.56 -8.69
N ALA A 8 -46.55 -6.89 -8.80
CA ALA A 8 -45.54 -7.71 -8.16
C ALA A 8 -44.16 -7.28 -8.65
N ARG A 9 -43.28 -6.88 -7.73
CA ARG A 9 -41.86 -6.71 -8.00
C ARG A 9 -41.32 -8.07 -8.46
N PRO A 10 -40.62 -8.16 -9.61
CA PRO A 10 -39.86 -9.35 -9.91
C PRO A 10 -38.82 -9.52 -8.80
N GLU A 11 -38.91 -10.67 -8.16
CA GLU A 11 -37.94 -11.20 -7.21
C GLU A 11 -36.58 -11.17 -7.91
N VAL A 12 -35.72 -10.28 -7.45
CA VAL A 12 -34.33 -10.20 -7.90
C VAL A 12 -33.70 -11.51 -7.46
N ALA A 13 -33.64 -12.48 -8.37
CA ALA A 13 -32.77 -13.62 -8.26
C ALA A 13 -31.37 -13.05 -8.06
N ALA A 14 -30.91 -13.07 -6.81
CA ALA A 14 -29.53 -12.84 -6.46
C ALA A 14 -28.73 -13.95 -7.13
N GLU A 15 -28.36 -13.71 -8.39
CA GLU A 15 -27.32 -14.44 -9.06
C GLU A 15 -26.12 -14.45 -8.12
N LYS A 16 -25.78 -15.66 -7.67
CA LYS A 16 -24.50 -16.00 -7.06
C LYS A 16 -23.39 -15.83 -8.10
N SER A 17 -23.27 -14.64 -8.68
CA SER A 17 -22.18 -14.30 -9.58
C SER A 17 -21.01 -13.81 -8.75
N SER A 18 -19.92 -14.56 -8.87
CA SER A 18 -18.56 -14.04 -8.76
C SER A 18 -17.97 -13.83 -7.36
N SER A 19 -17.97 -14.87 -6.51
CA SER A 19 -16.85 -15.08 -5.58
C SER A 19 -15.83 -16.10 -6.09
N ALA A 20 -16.04 -16.65 -7.30
CA ALA A 20 -15.19 -17.67 -7.89
C ALA A 20 -13.86 -17.14 -8.45
N HIS A 21 -13.68 -15.81 -8.52
CA HIS A 21 -12.41 -15.16 -8.91
C HIS A 21 -11.64 -14.56 -7.74
N ALA A 22 -11.89 -15.02 -6.51
CA ALA A 22 -10.87 -14.92 -5.44
C ALA A 22 -9.72 -15.91 -5.75
N ASP A 23 -9.24 -15.89 -7.00
CA ASP A 23 -8.12 -16.63 -7.52
C ASP A 23 -6.89 -16.10 -6.79
N HIS A 24 -6.22 -17.04 -6.15
CA HIS A 24 -5.04 -16.92 -5.32
C HIS A 24 -3.94 -16.03 -5.95
N TYR A 25 -4.05 -14.71 -5.77
CA TYR A 25 -2.97 -13.81 -6.11
C TYR A 25 -1.80 -14.16 -5.20
N PRO A 26 -0.66 -14.54 -5.79
CA PRO A 26 0.38 -15.17 -5.02
C PRO A 26 1.12 -14.08 -4.27
N ARG A 27 1.48 -14.36 -3.01
CA ARG A 27 2.05 -13.36 -2.12
C ARG A 27 3.52 -13.15 -2.42
N LEU A 28 4.10 -12.05 -1.94
CA LEU A 28 5.53 -11.77 -2.17
C LEU A 28 6.43 -12.83 -1.54
N GLU A 29 6.01 -13.35 -0.38
CA GLU A 29 6.68 -14.41 0.37
C GLU A 29 6.74 -15.73 -0.41
N ASP A 30 5.77 -15.98 -1.31
CA ASP A 30 5.73 -17.19 -2.13
C ASP A 30 6.80 -17.19 -3.24
N TYR A 31 7.32 -16.01 -3.63
CA TYR A 31 8.33 -15.87 -4.70
C TYR A 31 9.72 -15.52 -4.20
N SER A 32 9.85 -14.99 -2.99
CA SER A 32 11.14 -14.69 -2.39
C SER A 32 11.16 -15.16 -0.94
N PRO A 33 11.71 -16.37 -0.67
CA PRO A 33 11.99 -16.81 0.68
C PRO A 33 12.89 -15.83 1.43
N GLN A 34 13.80 -15.16 0.71
CA GLN A 34 14.68 -14.13 1.24
C GLN A 34 13.90 -12.90 1.73
N TYR A 35 12.87 -12.47 0.99
CA TYR A 35 11.96 -11.40 1.44
C TYR A 35 11.27 -11.78 2.76
N ALA A 36 10.73 -13.00 2.84
CA ALA A 36 10.07 -13.49 4.05
C ALA A 36 11.04 -13.55 5.25
N GLU A 37 12.28 -14.01 5.02
CA GLU A 37 13.32 -14.05 6.05
C GLU A 37 13.69 -12.65 6.54
N LEU A 38 13.86 -11.67 5.64
CA LEU A 38 14.19 -10.28 6.01
C LEU A 38 13.06 -9.62 6.80
N VAL A 39 11.80 -9.83 6.39
CA VAL A 39 10.62 -9.33 7.12
C VAL A 39 10.55 -9.95 8.52
N SER A 40 10.82 -11.26 8.62
CA SER A 40 10.87 -11.96 9.91
C SER A 40 11.98 -11.41 10.81
N LYS A 41 13.20 -11.23 10.29
CA LYS A 41 14.34 -10.65 11.04
C LYS A 41 14.05 -9.23 11.52
N ARG A 42 13.41 -8.41 10.68
CA ARG A 42 12.99 -7.05 11.05
C ARG A 42 12.00 -7.08 12.21
N ALA A 43 11.01 -7.97 12.17
CA ALA A 43 10.05 -8.12 13.25
C ALA A 43 10.73 -8.55 14.57
N MET A 44 11.72 -9.44 14.52
CA MET A 44 12.52 -9.83 15.69
C MET A 44 13.31 -8.66 16.27
N LEU A 45 14.00 -7.87 15.45
CA LEU A 45 14.78 -6.71 15.92
C LEU A 45 13.90 -5.62 16.53
N LEU A 46 12.72 -5.36 15.95
CA LEU A 46 11.76 -4.41 16.53
C LEU A 46 11.23 -4.89 17.89
N ALA A 47 11.00 -6.19 18.05
CA ALA A 47 10.62 -6.76 19.34
C ALA A 47 11.76 -6.62 20.36
N GLU A 48 13.01 -6.90 19.98
CA GLU A 48 14.20 -6.70 20.83
C GLU A 48 14.35 -5.23 21.24
N GLY A 49 14.22 -4.29 20.29
CA GLY A 49 14.29 -2.86 20.55
C GLY A 49 13.24 -2.39 21.56
N LEU A 50 12.02 -2.93 21.49
CA LEU A 50 10.96 -2.61 22.44
C LEU A 50 11.29 -3.10 23.86
N GLU A 51 11.87 -4.30 24.01
CA GLU A 51 12.29 -4.81 25.32
C GLU A 51 13.44 -3.98 25.90
N LEU A 52 14.42 -3.59 25.07
CA LEU A 52 15.50 -2.70 25.50
C LEU A 52 14.98 -1.32 25.92
N PHE A 53 13.98 -0.78 25.22
CA PHE A 53 13.33 0.47 25.60
C PHE A 53 12.64 0.38 26.96
N ARG A 54 11.94 -0.74 27.25
CA ARG A 54 11.38 -0.96 28.59
C ARG A 54 12.47 -1.06 29.66
N ARG A 55 13.58 -1.72 29.33
CA ARG A 55 14.72 -1.87 30.25
C ARG A 55 15.41 -0.53 30.52
N SER A 56 15.64 0.32 29.50
CA SER A 56 16.24 1.64 29.69
C SER A 56 15.36 2.52 30.58
N MET A 57 14.04 2.49 30.38
CA MET A 57 13.09 3.21 31.22
C MET A 57 13.14 2.75 32.69
N ALA A 58 13.26 1.44 32.93
CA ALA A 58 13.37 0.91 34.30
C ALA A 58 14.66 1.36 34.99
N VAL A 59 15.81 1.29 34.30
CA VAL A 59 17.11 1.74 34.84
C VAL A 59 17.11 3.25 35.07
N ALA A 60 16.52 4.03 34.16
CA ALA A 60 16.41 5.47 34.30
C ALA A 60 15.55 5.87 35.52
N GLU A 61 14.46 5.15 35.81
CA GLU A 61 13.68 5.40 37.02
C GLU A 61 14.40 4.99 38.30
N GLU A 62 15.15 3.90 38.29
CA GLU A 62 15.98 3.51 39.43
C GLU A 62 17.02 4.59 39.75
N LEU A 63 17.67 5.15 38.72
CA LEU A 63 18.59 6.27 38.84
C LEU A 63 17.91 7.54 39.38
N ARG A 64 16.71 7.88 38.90
CA ARG A 64 15.92 9.02 39.41
C ARG A 64 15.55 8.85 40.88
N GLY A 65 15.00 7.70 41.24
CA GLY A 65 14.57 7.39 42.61
C GLY A 65 15.74 7.28 43.60
N THR A 66 16.91 6.84 43.14
CA THR A 66 18.14 6.82 43.96
C THR A 66 18.63 8.25 44.21
N ARG A 67 18.70 9.09 43.18
CA ARG A 67 19.12 10.50 43.30
C ARG A 67 18.23 11.32 44.24
N GLU A 68 16.93 11.02 44.30
CA GLU A 68 15.98 11.69 45.20
C GLU A 68 16.14 11.24 46.67
N LYS A 69 16.56 9.99 46.90
CA LYS A 69 16.75 9.41 48.26
C LYS A 69 18.13 9.66 48.84
N SER A 70 19.15 9.88 48.00
CA SER A 70 20.53 10.11 48.44
C SER A 70 21.09 11.38 47.80
N TRP A 71 20.87 12.54 48.44
CA TRP A 71 21.77 13.67 48.24
C TRP A 71 23.10 13.32 48.92
N GLN A 72 23.99 12.64 48.19
CA GLN A 72 25.37 12.48 48.61
C GLN A 72 26.21 13.52 47.83
N PRO A 73 26.97 14.39 48.50
CA PRO A 73 27.88 15.29 47.81
C PRO A 73 28.88 14.48 46.98
N ASN A 74 29.11 14.89 45.73
CA ASN A 74 30.05 14.24 44.81
C ASN A 74 31.35 13.88 45.54
N VAL A 75 31.62 12.58 45.69
CA VAL A 75 32.82 12.08 46.37
C VAL A 75 34.02 12.46 45.50
N THR A 76 34.74 13.50 45.91
CA THR A 76 35.96 13.92 45.22
C THR A 76 37.15 13.07 45.69
N GLU A 77 38.15 12.87 44.83
CA GLU A 77 39.42 12.23 45.25
C GLU A 77 40.03 12.90 46.49
N LYS A 78 39.82 14.21 46.63
CA LYS A 78 40.23 14.97 47.82
C LYS A 78 39.51 14.49 49.09
N ALA A 79 38.22 14.20 49.02
CA ALA A 79 37.44 13.66 50.14
C ALA A 79 37.91 12.26 50.54
N ILE A 80 38.26 11.41 49.57
CA ILE A 80 38.82 10.07 49.82
C ILE A 80 40.18 10.19 50.52
N ARG A 81 41.08 11.06 50.02
CA ARG A 81 42.39 11.30 50.63
C ARG A 81 42.29 11.89 52.05
N VAL A 82 41.29 12.71 52.32
CA VAL A 82 41.04 13.29 53.65
C VAL A 82 40.52 12.24 54.63
N ALA A 83 39.57 11.39 54.22
CA ALA A 83 39.07 10.29 55.06
C ALA A 83 40.19 9.32 55.47
N ASP A 84 41.08 8.99 54.54
CA ASP A 84 42.26 8.14 54.80
C ASP A 84 43.22 8.76 55.83
N LEU A 85 43.41 10.09 55.80
CA LEU A 85 44.26 10.81 56.74
C LEU A 85 43.63 10.96 58.13
N LEU A 86 42.31 11.02 58.22
CA LEU A 86 41.56 11.15 59.47
C LEU A 86 41.26 9.79 60.12
N GLY A 87 41.56 8.67 59.45
CA GLY A 87 41.20 7.33 59.91
C GLY A 87 39.69 7.07 59.88
N GLU A 88 38.96 7.84 59.08
CA GLU A 88 37.52 7.74 58.90
C GLU A 88 37.19 6.71 57.82
N PRO A 89 36.01 6.06 57.89
CA PRO A 89 35.57 5.16 56.83
C PRO A 89 35.48 5.91 55.49
N ARG A 90 36.05 5.30 54.45
CA ARG A 90 36.04 5.87 53.10
C ARG A 90 34.60 6.11 52.63
N PRO A 91 34.31 7.29 52.03
CA PRO A 91 33.01 7.51 51.42
C PRO A 91 32.77 6.48 50.29
N GLU A 92 31.60 5.87 50.27
CA GLU A 92 31.24 4.86 49.28
C GLU A 92 31.24 5.47 47.86
N PRO A 93 31.74 4.75 46.83
CA PRO A 93 31.62 5.21 45.47
C PRO A 93 30.13 5.35 45.11
N PRO A 94 29.73 6.35 44.30
CA PRO A 94 28.34 6.53 43.93
C PRO A 94 27.81 5.24 43.27
N ARG A 95 26.73 4.68 43.82
CA ARG A 95 26.02 3.52 43.25
C ARG A 95 25.59 3.76 41.79
N ASP A 96 25.50 5.03 41.39
CA ASP A 96 25.02 5.48 40.09
C ASP A 96 25.95 5.13 38.91
N VAL A 97 27.25 4.90 39.12
CA VAL A 97 28.20 4.69 38.00
C VAL A 97 27.89 3.41 37.21
N ALA A 98 27.61 2.29 37.88
CA ALA A 98 27.31 1.03 37.20
C ALA A 98 25.96 1.06 36.46
N ALA A 99 24.97 1.75 37.04
CA ALA A 99 23.67 1.94 36.42
C ALA A 99 23.73 2.91 35.22
N MET A 100 24.58 3.95 35.29
CA MET A 100 24.89 4.83 34.15
C MET A 100 25.56 4.08 33.00
N THR A 101 26.59 3.27 33.27
CA THR A 101 27.23 2.43 32.23
C THR A 101 26.23 1.45 31.62
N THR A 102 25.37 0.84 32.44
CA THR A 102 24.31 -0.06 31.94
C THR A 102 23.33 0.69 31.03
N LEU A 103 22.98 1.94 31.35
CA LEU A 103 22.10 2.76 30.52
C LEU A 103 22.77 3.12 29.20
N GLU A 104 24.04 3.54 29.23
CA GLU A 104 24.84 3.84 28.02
C GLU A 104 24.94 2.63 27.09
N ASP A 105 25.16 1.42 27.63
CA ASP A 105 25.20 0.17 26.87
C ASP A 105 23.84 -0.13 26.21
N ILE A 106 22.72 0.08 26.93
CA ILE A 106 21.38 -0.12 26.38
C ILE A 106 21.09 0.89 25.26
N GLU A 107 21.44 2.16 25.46
CA GLU A 107 21.26 3.22 24.45
C GLU A 107 22.14 2.97 23.23
N SER A 108 23.37 2.48 23.41
CA SER A 108 24.23 2.06 22.30
C SER A 108 23.58 0.92 21.52
N ARG A 109 23.08 -0.10 22.21
CA ARG A 109 22.42 -1.23 21.57
C ARG A 109 21.13 -0.83 20.83
N GLN A 110 20.38 0.14 21.36
CA GLN A 110 19.21 0.70 20.66
C GLN A 110 19.60 1.36 19.35
N ARG A 111 20.67 2.17 19.35
CA ARG A 111 21.19 2.78 18.11
C ARG A 111 21.62 1.73 17.09
N ASP A 112 22.32 0.68 17.52
CA ASP A 112 22.71 -0.42 16.64
C ASP A 112 21.49 -1.13 16.02
N ILE A 113 20.42 -1.32 16.79
CA ILE A 113 19.16 -1.91 16.31
C ILE A 113 18.49 -0.99 15.29
N ASP A 114 18.43 0.31 15.54
CA ASP A 114 17.83 1.27 14.62
C ASP A 114 18.59 1.29 13.28
N GLU A 115 19.93 1.29 13.32
CA GLU A 115 20.77 1.18 12.13
C GLU A 115 20.55 -0.14 11.38
N ALA A 116 20.46 -1.26 12.11
CA ALA A 116 20.19 -2.57 11.53
C ALA A 116 18.79 -2.65 10.88
N VAL A 117 17.77 -2.05 11.51
CA VAL A 117 16.41 -1.97 10.94
C VAL A 117 16.40 -1.12 9.67
N ALA A 118 17.10 0.02 9.66
CA ALA A 118 17.20 0.87 8.49
C ALA A 118 17.90 0.17 7.31
N GLU A 119 18.92 -0.63 7.58
CA GLU A 119 19.58 -1.48 6.58
C GLU A 119 18.66 -2.61 6.09
N LEU A 120 17.91 -3.27 6.98
CA LEU A 120 16.92 -4.27 6.60
C LEU A 120 15.82 -3.67 5.74
N ASP A 121 15.33 -2.46 6.03
CA ASP A 121 14.30 -1.79 5.24
C ASP A 121 14.74 -1.54 3.80
N ARG A 122 16.01 -1.14 3.60
CA ARG A 122 16.60 -1.02 2.25
C ARG A 122 16.62 -2.37 1.52
N ARG A 123 17.09 -3.43 2.18
CA ARG A 123 17.15 -4.78 1.59
C ARG A 123 15.76 -5.35 1.29
N ILE A 124 14.78 -5.12 2.17
CA ILE A 124 13.38 -5.51 1.98
C ILE A 124 12.80 -4.79 0.76
N ALA A 125 13.09 -3.51 0.57
CA ALA A 125 12.64 -2.77 -0.60
C ALA A 125 13.20 -3.36 -1.90
N ASP A 126 14.50 -3.68 -1.92
CA ASP A 126 15.15 -4.30 -3.08
C ASP A 126 14.56 -5.68 -3.40
N GLU A 127 14.43 -6.55 -2.40
CA GLU A 127 13.85 -7.88 -2.57
C GLU A 127 12.37 -7.82 -2.96
N ARG A 128 11.62 -6.87 -2.41
CA ARG A 128 10.24 -6.60 -2.83
C ARG A 128 10.18 -6.24 -4.31
N MET A 129 11.08 -5.40 -4.81
CA MET A 129 11.11 -5.03 -6.23
C MET A 129 11.41 -6.23 -7.12
N LYS A 130 12.35 -7.09 -6.73
CA LYS A 130 12.68 -8.34 -7.45
C LYS A 130 11.49 -9.31 -7.46
N ALA A 131 10.91 -9.60 -6.30
CA ALA A 131 9.75 -10.49 -6.17
C ALA A 131 8.54 -9.94 -6.96
N SER A 132 8.29 -8.63 -6.89
CA SER A 132 7.22 -7.98 -7.66
C SER A 132 7.44 -8.10 -9.16
N ALA A 133 8.68 -8.00 -9.64
CA ALA A 133 8.99 -8.17 -11.06
C ALA A 133 8.65 -9.60 -11.54
N ALA A 134 9.02 -10.61 -10.77
CA ALA A 134 8.69 -12.01 -11.07
C ALA A 134 7.18 -12.26 -11.06
N ILE A 135 6.46 -11.72 -10.07
CA ILE A 135 5.00 -11.81 -10.02
C ILE A 135 4.36 -11.14 -11.24
N ARG A 136 4.81 -9.91 -11.58
CA ARG A 136 4.31 -9.17 -12.75
C ARG A 136 4.46 -9.97 -14.03
N GLU A 137 5.60 -10.61 -14.25
CA GLU A 137 5.82 -11.44 -15.43
C GLU A 137 4.81 -12.59 -15.52
N LYS A 138 4.52 -13.24 -14.39
CA LYS A 138 3.57 -14.35 -14.33
C LYS A 138 2.11 -13.91 -14.54
N ILE A 139 1.71 -12.75 -13.99
CA ILE A 139 0.33 -12.24 -14.12
C ILE A 139 0.10 -11.44 -15.41
N ALA A 140 1.17 -11.02 -16.11
CA ALA A 140 1.08 -10.19 -17.31
C ALA A 140 0.16 -10.78 -18.40
N PRO A 141 0.16 -12.10 -18.70
CA PRO A 141 -0.75 -12.68 -19.68
C PRO A 141 -2.23 -12.53 -19.29
N GLN A 142 -2.57 -12.77 -18.02
CA GLN A 142 -3.92 -12.62 -17.51
C GLN A 142 -4.38 -11.17 -17.58
N TYR A 143 -3.54 -10.24 -17.10
CA TYR A 143 -3.82 -8.81 -17.18
C TYR A 143 -4.00 -8.34 -18.63
N ARG A 144 -3.13 -8.79 -19.54
CA ARG A 144 -3.28 -8.51 -20.98
C ARG A 144 -4.61 -9.03 -21.51
N GLY A 145 -5.03 -10.24 -21.14
CA GLY A 145 -6.33 -10.79 -21.52
C GLY A 145 -7.50 -9.91 -21.07
N LEU A 146 -7.47 -9.42 -19.83
CA LEU A 146 -8.49 -8.51 -19.29
C LEU A 146 -8.54 -7.19 -20.06
N VAL A 147 -7.39 -6.58 -20.34
CA VAL A 147 -7.33 -5.32 -21.10
C VAL A 147 -7.80 -5.52 -22.54
N THR A 148 -7.42 -6.63 -23.19
CA THR A 148 -7.90 -6.97 -24.53
C THR A 148 -9.42 -7.14 -24.55
N ASP A 149 -10.01 -7.83 -23.57
CA ASP A 149 -11.47 -7.98 -23.47
C ASP A 149 -12.18 -6.62 -23.31
N ILE A 150 -11.69 -5.75 -22.43
CA ILE A 150 -12.19 -4.37 -22.30
C ILE A 150 -12.15 -3.65 -23.65
N CYS A 151 -11.03 -3.74 -24.37
CA CYS A 151 -10.89 -3.10 -25.69
C CYS A 151 -11.90 -3.65 -26.70
N ASP A 152 -12.08 -4.97 -26.76
CA ASP A 152 -13.02 -5.60 -27.68
C ASP A 152 -14.46 -5.14 -27.37
N ARG A 153 -14.85 -5.01 -26.09
CA ARG A 153 -16.16 -4.45 -25.69
C ARG A 153 -16.34 -2.98 -26.05
N LEU A 154 -15.29 -2.17 -25.90
CA LEU A 154 -15.33 -0.77 -26.30
C LEU A 154 -15.47 -0.58 -27.82
N ILE A 155 -14.88 -1.49 -28.60
CA ILE A 155 -15.06 -1.51 -30.06
C ILE A 155 -16.51 -1.88 -30.42
N GLU A 156 -17.08 -2.90 -29.77
CA GLU A 156 -18.50 -3.25 -29.92
C GLU A 156 -19.43 -2.07 -29.56
N LEU A 157 -19.14 -1.39 -28.44
CA LEU A 157 -19.86 -0.19 -28.02
C LEU A 157 -19.77 0.91 -29.09
N HIS A 158 -18.59 1.19 -29.63
CA HIS A 158 -18.42 2.17 -30.70
C HIS A 158 -19.31 1.86 -31.90
N HIS A 159 -19.37 0.61 -32.35
CA HIS A 159 -20.26 0.22 -33.44
C HIS A 159 -21.74 0.41 -33.10
N ALA A 160 -22.15 0.17 -31.86
CA ALA A 160 -23.51 0.44 -31.40
C ALA A 160 -23.83 1.95 -31.41
N VAL A 161 -22.89 2.79 -30.94
CA VAL A 161 -23.03 4.25 -30.96
C VAL A 161 -23.08 4.79 -32.39
N ALA A 162 -22.24 4.30 -33.29
CA ALA A 162 -22.25 4.70 -34.70
C ALA A 162 -23.61 4.43 -35.36
N ARG A 163 -24.22 3.27 -35.08
CA ARG A 163 -25.58 2.96 -35.57
C ARG A 163 -26.65 3.86 -34.97
N TYR A 164 -26.54 4.17 -33.68
CA TYR A 164 -27.45 5.10 -33.02
C TYR A 164 -27.39 6.50 -33.65
N GLU A 165 -26.18 7.04 -33.82
CA GLU A 165 -25.95 8.35 -34.46
C GLU A 165 -26.49 8.36 -35.88
N GLN A 166 -26.15 7.34 -36.69
CA GLN A 166 -26.67 7.19 -38.05
C GLN A 166 -28.20 7.12 -38.10
N PHE A 167 -28.84 6.43 -37.15
CA PHE A 167 -30.29 6.38 -37.04
C PHE A 167 -30.87 7.77 -36.76
N THR A 168 -30.32 8.49 -35.81
CA THR A 168 -30.79 9.84 -35.47
C THR A 168 -30.57 10.84 -36.61
N ASP A 169 -29.43 10.76 -37.31
CA ASP A 169 -29.14 11.58 -38.48
C ASP A 169 -30.12 11.31 -39.62
N ASN A 170 -30.48 10.05 -39.83
CA ASN A 170 -31.47 9.63 -40.81
C ASN A 170 -32.89 10.16 -40.52
N LEU A 171 -33.26 10.31 -39.24
CA LEU A 171 -34.53 10.92 -38.84
C LEU A 171 -34.49 12.44 -39.07
N ASN A 172 -33.39 13.08 -38.65
CA ASN A 172 -33.17 14.51 -38.85
C ASN A 172 -33.20 14.88 -40.34
N ALA A 173 -32.53 14.11 -41.19
CA ALA A 173 -32.50 14.31 -42.64
C ALA A 173 -33.88 14.20 -43.31
N ARG A 174 -34.82 13.48 -42.68
CA ARG A 174 -36.21 13.35 -43.13
C ARG A 174 -37.16 14.36 -42.47
N GLY A 175 -36.64 15.29 -41.67
CA GLY A 175 -37.44 16.27 -40.92
C GLY A 175 -38.31 15.64 -39.81
N ILE A 176 -37.98 14.42 -39.36
CA ILE A 176 -38.74 13.72 -38.33
C ILE A 176 -38.22 14.15 -36.96
N ALA A 177 -39.06 14.85 -36.19
CA ALA A 177 -38.76 15.17 -34.80
C ALA A 177 -38.82 13.89 -33.95
N TRP A 178 -37.70 13.53 -33.34
CA TRP A 178 -37.55 12.32 -32.51
C TRP A 178 -37.31 12.64 -31.02
N SER A 179 -37.49 13.91 -30.63
CA SER A 179 -37.35 14.39 -29.25
C SER A 179 -38.27 13.64 -28.26
N GLY A 180 -39.41 13.11 -28.72
CA GLY A 180 -40.32 12.29 -27.92
C GLY A 180 -39.78 10.89 -27.59
N LEU A 181 -38.68 10.43 -28.21
CA LEU A 181 -38.06 9.12 -27.94
C LEU A 181 -37.09 9.13 -26.76
N LEU A 182 -36.94 10.26 -26.05
CA LEU A 182 -36.01 10.43 -24.93
C LEU A 182 -34.56 10.12 -25.33
N ALA A 183 -33.94 11.04 -26.06
CA ALA A 183 -32.57 10.88 -26.55
C ALA A 183 -31.58 10.52 -25.44
N MET A 184 -30.77 9.48 -25.66
CA MET A 184 -29.70 9.03 -24.75
C MET A 184 -28.36 8.94 -25.50
N PRO A 185 -27.77 10.08 -25.91
CA PRO A 185 -26.51 10.06 -26.64
C PRO A 185 -25.36 9.61 -25.72
N CYS A 186 -24.57 8.63 -26.18
CA CYS A 186 -23.38 8.15 -25.48
C CYS A 186 -22.17 9.06 -25.76
N ARG A 187 -22.18 10.27 -25.20
CA ARG A 187 -21.19 11.34 -25.49
C ARG A 187 -19.73 10.94 -25.29
N PHE A 188 -19.44 10.06 -24.32
CA PHE A 188 -18.08 9.62 -24.03
C PHE A 188 -17.48 8.68 -25.11
N ALA A 189 -18.33 8.12 -25.97
CA ALA A 189 -17.99 7.15 -27.01
C ALA A 189 -18.35 7.65 -28.41
N GLY A 190 -18.39 8.97 -28.62
CA GLY A 190 -18.83 9.60 -29.87
C GLY A 190 -18.16 8.95 -31.10
N ALA A 191 -18.96 8.51 -32.07
CA ALA A 191 -18.45 7.60 -33.10
C ALA A 191 -17.54 8.30 -34.14
N GLN A 192 -17.59 9.62 -34.24
CA GLN A 192 -16.72 10.41 -35.11
C GLN A 192 -15.68 11.23 -34.33
N ASP A 193 -15.68 11.16 -32.99
CA ASP A 193 -14.79 11.95 -32.16
C ASP A 193 -13.50 11.20 -31.85
N ARG A 194 -12.42 11.59 -32.53
CA ARG A 194 -11.05 11.07 -32.29
C ARG A 194 -10.51 11.44 -30.91
N SER A 195 -11.07 12.45 -30.27
CA SER A 195 -10.72 12.89 -28.92
C SER A 195 -11.63 12.28 -27.85
N SER A 196 -12.55 11.39 -28.23
CA SER A 196 -13.41 10.70 -27.25
C SER A 196 -12.58 9.84 -26.29
N GLU A 197 -13.12 9.62 -25.10
CA GLU A 197 -12.48 8.82 -24.06
C GLU A 197 -12.20 7.39 -24.54
N VAL A 198 -13.14 6.82 -25.31
CA VAL A 198 -12.97 5.51 -25.95
C VAL A 198 -11.83 5.52 -26.97
N ALA A 199 -11.75 6.55 -27.83
CA ALA A 199 -10.67 6.67 -28.81
C ALA A 199 -9.30 6.80 -28.13
N ARG A 200 -9.21 7.58 -27.06
CA ARG A 200 -7.98 7.75 -26.28
C ARG A 200 -7.54 6.43 -25.65
N TYR A 201 -8.47 5.74 -24.96
CA TYR A 201 -8.19 4.46 -24.31
C TYR A 201 -7.72 3.39 -25.32
N LEU A 202 -8.41 3.25 -26.46
CA LEU A 202 -8.04 2.26 -27.47
C LEU A 202 -6.68 2.55 -28.11
N ARG A 203 -6.33 3.82 -28.34
CA ARG A 203 -5.01 4.20 -28.85
C ARG A 203 -3.91 3.89 -27.84
N GLU A 204 -4.10 4.26 -26.58
CA GLU A 204 -3.17 3.94 -25.49
C GLU A 204 -2.98 2.41 -25.36
N ALA A 205 -4.07 1.64 -25.43
CA ALA A 205 -4.00 0.18 -25.42
C ALA A 205 -3.24 -0.39 -26.63
N ALA A 206 -3.32 0.24 -27.80
CA ALA A 206 -2.54 -0.13 -28.98
C ALA A 206 -1.07 0.24 -28.84
N ASP A 207 -0.75 1.40 -28.26
CA ASP A 207 0.64 1.85 -27.99
C ASP A 207 1.35 0.86 -27.06
N TYR A 208 0.66 0.37 -26.02
CA TYR A 208 1.14 -0.68 -25.13
C TYR A 208 1.00 -2.11 -25.68
N LYS A 209 0.56 -2.26 -26.94
CA LYS A 209 0.44 -3.54 -27.66
C LYS A 209 -0.53 -4.54 -26.99
N PHE A 210 -1.56 -4.06 -26.31
CA PHE A 210 -2.67 -4.90 -25.84
C PHE A 210 -3.62 -5.28 -26.99
N ILE A 211 -3.76 -4.39 -27.98
CA ILE A 211 -4.48 -4.63 -29.23
C ILE A 211 -3.65 -4.14 -30.42
N LYS A 212 -4.00 -4.58 -31.63
CA LYS A 212 -3.41 -4.03 -32.86
C LYS A 212 -4.09 -2.70 -33.19
N SER A 213 -3.34 -1.69 -33.62
CA SER A 213 -3.91 -0.41 -34.11
C SER A 213 -4.95 -0.62 -35.23
N SER A 214 -4.81 -1.69 -36.03
CA SER A 214 -5.79 -2.07 -37.06
C SER A 214 -7.16 -2.50 -36.52
N LYS A 215 -7.26 -2.91 -35.25
CA LYS A 215 -8.54 -3.22 -34.58
C LYS A 215 -9.33 -1.94 -34.24
N ILE A 216 -8.66 -0.80 -34.11
CA ILE A 216 -9.32 0.46 -33.78
C ILE A 216 -10.16 0.89 -34.99
N PRO A 217 -11.47 1.18 -34.83
CA PRO A 217 -12.32 1.66 -35.90
C PRO A 217 -11.74 2.89 -36.58
N GLY A 218 -11.72 2.92 -37.91
CA GLY A 218 -11.01 3.95 -38.69
C GLY A 218 -11.48 5.39 -38.43
N ALA A 219 -12.73 5.58 -37.98
CA ALA A 219 -13.27 6.89 -37.62
C ALA A 219 -12.55 7.51 -36.40
N ILE A 220 -12.15 6.68 -35.44
CA ILE A 220 -11.55 7.08 -34.15
C ILE A 220 -10.09 6.65 -33.98
N ARG A 221 -9.49 6.09 -35.04
CA ARG A 221 -8.08 5.67 -35.05
C ARG A 221 -7.13 6.86 -35.04
#